data_AF-A0A662GX72-F1
#
_entry.id   AF-A0A662GX72-F1
#
_cell.length_a   1.000
_cell.length_b   1.000
_cell.length_c   1.000
_cell.angle_alpha   90.00
_cell.angle_beta   90.00
_cell.angle_gamma   90.00
#
_symmetry.space_group_name_H-M   'P 1'
#
loop_
_entity.id
_entity.type
_entity.pdbx_description
1 polymer ?
#
loop_
_entity_poly.entity_id
_entity_poly.type
_entity_poly.pdbx_seq_one_letter_code
_entity_poly.pdbx_strand_id
1 'polypeptide(L)' 'MLIDQSDAIVVYYTLPTLSPGVLSEIVYSYTNNKDVYMIFTSFRRISPFLEYFTMKIFYNEDSFFEFLEENTA' A
#
# COMPACT_ATOMS: atom_id res chain seq x y z
N MET A 1 -1.35 -2.88 18.15
CA MET A 1 -2.08 -3.43 16.98
C MET A 1 -1.11 -4.22 16.11
N LEU A 2 -1.59 -5.10 15.23
CA LEU A 2 -0.73 -5.86 14.30
C LEU A 2 0.15 -4.93 13.44
N ILE A 3 -0.37 -3.76 13.08
CA ILE A 3 0.37 -2.72 12.35
C ILE A 3 1.66 -2.36 13.10
N ASP A 4 1.61 -2.14 14.42
CA ASP A 4 2.77 -1.71 15.22
C ASP A 4 3.91 -2.73 15.19
N GLN A 5 3.58 -4.02 15.10
CA GLN A 5 4.53 -5.14 15.10
C GLN A 5 5.10 -5.47 13.71
N SER A 6 4.53 -4.91 12.64
CA SER A 6 4.99 -5.15 11.26
C SER A 6 6.11 -4.20 10.86
N ASP A 7 7.04 -4.66 10.03
CA ASP A 7 8.08 -3.79 9.44
C ASP A 7 7.54 -2.96 8.29
N ALA A 8 6.58 -3.51 7.53
CA ALA A 8 5.94 -2.86 6.41
C ALA A 8 4.46 -3.24 6.30
N ILE A 9 3.70 -2.40 5.60
CA ILE A 9 2.27 -2.56 5.36
C ILE A 9 2.04 -2.66 3.85
N VAL A 10 1.28 -3.67 3.45
CA VAL A 10 0.90 -3.89 2.06
C VAL A 10 -0.62 -3.82 1.94
N VAL A 11 -1.10 -2.86 1.17
CA VAL A 11 -2.52 -2.68 0.90
C VAL A 11 -2.87 -3.30 -0.44
N TYR A 12 -3.82 -4.23 -0.44
CA TYR A 12 -4.27 -4.91 -1.65
C TYR A 12 -5.68 -4.47 -2.02
N TYR A 13 -5.81 -3.66 -3.07
CA TYR A 13 -7.07 -3.17 -3.61
C TYR A 13 -7.33 -3.75 -5.00
N THR A 14 -8.27 -4.69 -5.06
CA THR A 14 -8.76 -5.28 -6.32
C THR A 14 -9.96 -4.56 -6.90
N LEU A 15 -10.62 -3.74 -6.09
CA LEU A 15 -11.83 -3.01 -6.44
C LEU A 15 -11.59 -1.52 -6.29
N PRO A 16 -12.28 -0.68 -7.08
CA PRO A 16 -12.15 0.78 -6.98
C PRO A 16 -12.80 1.36 -5.72
N THR A 17 -13.52 0.54 -4.94
CA THR A 17 -14.23 0.99 -3.73
C THR A 17 -13.26 1.00 -2.55
N LEU A 18 -13.00 2.19 -2.01
CA LEU A 18 -12.12 2.38 -0.86
C LEU A 18 -12.86 2.09 0.45
N SER A 19 -12.23 1.31 1.33
CA SER A 19 -12.72 1.06 2.68
C SER A 19 -12.22 2.13 3.65
N PRO A 20 -13.10 2.84 4.39
CA PRO A 20 -12.69 3.81 5.40
C PRO A 20 -11.76 3.23 6.49
N GLY A 21 -11.95 1.94 6.83
CA GLY A 21 -11.07 1.25 7.78
C GLY A 21 -9.65 1.13 7.25
N VAL A 22 -9.49 0.64 6.01
CA VAL A 22 -8.18 0.51 5.37
C VAL A 22 -7.51 1.87 5.18
N LEU A 23 -8.28 2.92 4.86
CA LEU A 23 -7.74 4.29 4.79
C LEU A 23 -7.19 4.75 6.16
N SER A 24 -7.90 4.43 7.24
CA SER A 24 -7.44 4.75 8.60
C SER A 24 -6.15 4.00 8.94
N GLU A 25 -6.02 2.75 8.51
CA GLU A 25 -4.81 1.95 8.69
C GLU A 25 -3.63 2.48 7.85
N ILE A 26 -3.86 2.93 6.62
CA ILE A 26 -2.85 3.58 5.77
C ILE A 26 -2.32 4.84 6.45
N VAL A 27 -3.22 5.73 6.88
CA VAL A 27 -2.85 7.00 7.53
C VAL A 27 -2.12 6.74 8.84
N TYR A 28 -2.60 5.78 9.64
CA TYR A 28 -1.94 5.39 10.88
C TYR A 28 -0.53 4.84 10.62
N SER A 29 -0.37 3.97 9.63
CA SER A 29 0.93 3.38 9.27
C SER A 29 1.92 4.45 8.81
N TYR A 30 1.49 5.34 7.92
CA TYR A 30 2.29 6.47 7.48
C TYR A 30 2.70 7.39 8.64
N THR A 31 1.76 7.71 9.54
CA THR A 31 2.02 8.57 10.71
C THR A 31 3.03 7.95 11.67
N ASN A 32 3.10 6.61 11.71
CA ASN A 32 4.06 5.86 12.51
C ASN A 32 5.36 5.52 11.74
N ASN A 33 5.64 6.20 10.63
CA ASN A 33 6.82 6.02 9.79
C ASN A 33 7.02 4.56 9.34
N LYS A 34 5.94 3.85 9.03
CA LYS A 34 6.00 2.53 8.42
C LYS A 34 5.95 2.65 6.91
N ASP A 35 6.67 1.75 6.24
CA ASP A 35 6.63 1.65 4.79
C ASP A 35 5.27 1.14 4.35
N VAL A 36 4.55 1.94 3.57
CA VAL A 36 3.23 1.59 3.04
C VAL A 36 3.34 1.35 1.54
N TYR A 37 3.15 0.10 1.13
CA TYR A 37 3.05 -0.32 -0.25
C TYR A 37 1.59 -0.55 -0.63
N MET A 38 1.24 -0.24 -1.87
CA MET A 38 -0.12 -0.45 -2.37
C MET A 38 -0.11 -1.21 -3.69
N ILE A 39 -0.91 -2.26 -3.77
CA ILE A 39 -1.24 -2.96 -5.02
C ILE A 39 -2.66 -2.55 -5.39
N PHE A 40 -2.80 -1.81 -6.47
CA PHE A 40 -4.05 -1.26 -6.96
C PHE A 40 -4.30 -1.76 -8.38
N THR A 41 -5.06 -2.86 -8.51
CA THR A 41 -5.28 -3.51 -9.83
C THR A 41 -6.42 -2.88 -10.63
N SER A 42 -7.12 -1.88 -10.07
CA SER A 42 -8.15 -1.16 -10.80
C SER A 42 -7.52 -0.10 -11.71
N PHE A 43 -7.83 -0.13 -13.01
CA PHE A 43 -7.34 0.85 -14.00
C PHE A 43 -7.94 2.27 -13.86
N ARG A 44 -8.43 2.64 -12.68
CA ARG A 44 -8.88 4.00 -12.39
C ARG A 44 -7.72 4.87 -11.94
N ARG A 45 -7.87 6.18 -12.13
CA ARG A 45 -6.92 7.17 -11.62
C ARG A 45 -6.86 7.06 -10.09
N ILE A 46 -5.66 6.86 -9.55
CA ILE A 46 -5.45 6.82 -8.11
C ILE A 46 -5.68 8.20 -7.50
N SER A 47 -6.14 8.22 -6.25
CA SER A 47 -6.35 9.46 -5.51
C SER A 47 -5.00 10.06 -5.10
N PRO A 48 -4.80 11.39 -5.24
CA PRO A 48 -3.59 12.05 -4.73
C PRO A 48 -3.34 11.83 -3.23
N PHE A 49 -4.42 11.57 -2.46
CA PHE A 49 -4.28 11.21 -1.05
C PHE A 49 -3.59 9.85 -0.86
N LEU A 50 -3.93 8.86 -1.69
CA LEU A 50 -3.30 7.56 -1.61
C LEU A 50 -1.83 7.66 -2.03
N GLU A 51 -1.55 8.38 -3.12
CA GLU A 51 -0.17 8.64 -3.56
C GLU A 51 0.68 9.27 -2.44
N TYR A 52 0.11 10.22 -1.67
CA TYR A 52 0.82 10.88 -0.58
C TYR A 52 1.15 9.94 0.59
N PHE A 53 0.22 9.06 0.96
CA PHE A 53 0.37 8.17 2.12
C PHE A 53 1.01 6.81 1.79
N THR A 54 1.38 6.58 0.53
CA THR A 54 2.02 5.33 0.09
C THR A 54 3.40 5.62 -0.46
N MET A 55 4.36 4.75 -0.16
CA MET A 55 5.72 4.85 -0.67
C MET A 55 5.82 4.42 -2.14
N LYS A 56 5.11 3.35 -2.51
CA LYS A 56 5.07 2.85 -3.89
C LYS A 56 3.74 2.17 -4.19
N ILE A 57 3.25 2.40 -5.41
CA ILE A 57 2.02 1.83 -5.93
C ILE A 57 2.35 0.89 -7.09
N PHE A 58 1.74 -0.28 -7.07
CA PHE A 58 1.86 -1.34 -8.06
C PHE A 58 0.50 -1.56 -8.71
N TYR A 59 0.47 -1.74 -10.02
CA TYR A 59 -0.79 -1.93 -10.77
C TYR A 59 -1.10 -3.39 -11.06
N ASN A 60 -0.19 -4.28 -10.69
CA ASN A 60 -0.34 -5.73 -10.75
C ASN A 60 0.55 -6.37 -9.67
N GLU A 61 0.25 -7.62 -9.33
CA GLU A 61 0.97 -8.37 -8.31
C GLU A 61 2.40 -8.70 -8.74
N ASP A 62 2.62 -9.03 -10.01
CA ASP A 62 3.93 -9.40 -10.54
C ASP A 62 4.98 -8.29 -10.29
N SER A 63 4.63 -7.04 -10.59
CA SER A 63 5.49 -5.87 -10.36
C SER A 63 5.81 -5.62 -8.88
N PHE A 64 4.94 -6.06 -7.98
CA PHE A 64 5.19 -5.99 -6.54
C PHE A 64 6.17 -7.08 -6.11
N PHE A 65 5.98 -8.31 -6.57
CA PHE A 65 6.88 -9.42 -6.26
C PHE A 65 8.28 -9.22 -6.85
N GLU A 66 8.38 -8.75 -8.10
CA GLU A 66 9.66 -8.36 -8.71
C GLU A 66 10.40 -7.33 -7.85
N PHE A 67 9.69 -6.30 -7.38
CA PHE A 67 10.26 -5.30 -6.48
C PHE A 67 10.76 -5.90 -5.16
N LEU A 68 10.04 -6.86 -4.56
CA LEU A 68 10.49 -7.52 -3.34
C LEU A 68 11.76 -8.34 -3.59
N GLU A 69 11.81 -9.10 -4.68
CA GLU A 69 12.98 -9.92 -5.03
C GLU A 69 14.24 -9.06 -5.21
N GLU A 70 14.13 -7.92 -5.90
CA GLU A 70 15.25 -6.99 -6.10
C GLU A 70 15.77 -6.35 -4.80
N ASN A 71 14.90 -6.16 -3.81
CA ASN A 71 15.25 -5.47 -2.55
C ASN A 71 15.56 -6.41 -1.39
N THR A 72 15.48 -7.74 -1.60
CA THR A 72 15.85 -8.75 -0.59
C THR A 72 17.24 -9.35 -0.85
N ALA A 73 17.95 -8.89 -1.89
CA ALA A 73 19.33 -9.29 -2.24
C ALA A 73 20.37 -8.35 -1.60
#